data_AF-A0A1Q6GXQ7-F1
#
_entry.id   AF-A0A1Q6GXQ7-F1
#
_cell.length_a   1.000
_cell.length_b   1.000
_cell.length_c   1.000
_cell.angle_alpha   90.00
_cell.angle_beta   90.00
_cell.angle_gamma   90.00
#
_symmetry.space_group_name_H-M   'P 1'
#
loop_
_entity.id
_entity.type
_entity.pdbx_description
1 polymer ?
#
loop_
_entity_poly.entity_id
_entity_poly.type
_entity_poly.pdbx_seq_one_letter_code
_entity_poly.pdbx_strand_id
1 'polypeptide(L)'
;MFRTTNVRNRPDLPVLSATQDKGMVKRSDIGYQVFHDKSNETTYKHILPGQFIIHLRSFQGGFAHSNIEGIVSPAYTVMEFKNKEFHYDYFWKYIFTSKGFIKRLELITYGIRDGRTISFDEFKEMNFFIPSKLEQQKIASYFCNLDKQISLQTQRLEKLKQIKAACLDKMFV
;
A
#
# COMPACT_ATOMS: atom_id res chain seq x y z
N MET A 1 12.97 -8.78 -12.16
CA MET A 1 12.28 -7.48 -12.04
C MET A 1 12.42 -6.87 -10.65
N PHE A 2 11.98 -7.58 -9.61
CA PHE A 2 12.07 -7.12 -8.22
C PHE A 2 13.23 -7.77 -7.46
N ARG A 3 13.67 -7.13 -6.37
CA ARG A 3 14.52 -7.70 -5.31
C ARG A 3 13.97 -7.32 -3.94
N THR A 4 14.27 -8.12 -2.93
CA THR A 4 13.92 -7.79 -1.54
C THR A 4 15.01 -6.93 -0.89
N THR A 5 14.62 -6.14 0.10
CA THR A 5 15.52 -5.38 0.96
C THR A 5 15.25 -5.72 2.43
N ASN A 6 16.30 -5.66 3.25
CA ASN A 6 16.22 -5.97 4.68
C ASN A 6 17.16 -5.07 5.48
N VAL A 7 17.19 -3.77 5.13
CA VAL A 7 17.92 -2.74 5.88
C VAL A 7 17.16 -2.49 7.19
N ARG A 8 17.86 -2.41 8.31
CA ARG A 8 17.29 -2.28 9.66
C ARG A 8 18.05 -1.22 10.47
N ASN A 9 17.75 -1.11 11.76
CA ASN A 9 18.42 -0.23 12.71
C ASN A 9 18.22 1.27 12.40
N ARG A 10 16.96 1.64 12.18
CA ARG A 10 16.52 3.04 11.94
C ARG A 10 15.36 3.42 12.87
N PRO A 11 15.50 3.28 14.21
CA PRO A 11 14.43 3.55 15.17
C PRO A 11 14.06 5.05 15.25
N ASP A 12 14.87 5.93 14.67
CA ASP A 12 14.61 7.36 14.51
C ASP A 12 13.47 7.67 13.54
N LEU A 13 13.12 6.72 12.67
CA LEU A 13 12.10 6.88 11.63
C LEU A 13 10.69 6.50 12.13
N PRO A 14 9.63 7.08 11.55
CA PRO A 14 8.26 6.76 11.95
C PRO A 14 7.88 5.32 11.61
N VAL A 15 7.19 4.66 12.54
CA VAL A 15 6.58 3.36 12.31
C VAL A 15 5.41 3.50 11.33
N LEU A 16 5.46 2.74 10.25
CA LEU A 16 4.45 2.73 9.20
C LEU A 16 3.58 1.48 9.30
N SER A 17 2.36 1.60 8.79
CA SER A 17 1.38 0.53 8.75
C SER A 17 0.79 0.43 7.36
N ALA A 18 0.62 -0.82 6.89
CA ALA A 18 0.03 -1.10 5.61
C ALA A 18 -1.49 -1.01 5.70
N THR A 19 -2.10 -0.30 4.77
CA THR A 19 -3.55 -0.17 4.60
C THR A 19 -3.96 -0.76 3.26
N GLN A 20 -5.20 -1.23 3.15
CA GLN A 20 -5.70 -1.85 1.92
C GLN A 20 -6.03 -0.82 0.83
N ASP A 21 -6.22 0.45 1.20
CA ASP A 21 -6.69 1.53 0.31
C ASP A 21 -5.62 2.61 0.07
N LYS A 22 -4.80 2.94 1.07
CA LYS A 22 -3.85 4.08 0.99
C LYS A 22 -2.39 3.66 0.86
N GLY A 23 -2.09 2.37 0.86
CA GLY A 23 -0.72 1.86 0.91
C GLY A 23 -0.10 2.04 2.30
N MET A 24 1.15 2.49 2.37
CA MET A 24 1.84 2.73 3.65
C MET A 24 1.48 4.10 4.22
N VAL A 25 1.02 4.11 5.47
CA VAL A 25 0.69 5.34 6.23
C VAL A 25 1.41 5.34 7.57
N LYS A 26 1.61 6.51 8.17
CA LYS A 26 2.16 6.58 9.53
C LYS A 26 1.18 5.93 10.48
N ARG A 27 1.69 5.12 11.40
CA ARG A 27 0.86 4.43 12.40
C ARG A 27 0.13 5.43 13.31
N SER A 28 0.71 6.61 13.56
CA SER A 28 0.08 7.70 14.30
C SER A 28 -1.21 8.22 13.68
N ASP A 29 -1.37 8.04 12.37
CA ASP A 29 -2.48 8.61 11.60
C ASP A 29 -3.63 7.60 11.47
N ILE A 30 -3.43 6.39 11.97
CA ILE A 30 -4.44 5.33 12.02
C ILE A 30 -5.27 5.58 13.27
N GLY A 31 -6.59 5.73 13.12
CA GLY A 31 -7.54 6.06 14.20
C GLY A 31 -7.72 4.99 15.29
N TYR A 32 -6.79 4.03 15.41
CA TYR A 32 -6.74 3.04 16.48
C TYR A 32 -5.29 2.80 16.91
N GLN A 33 -5.08 2.57 18.21
CA GLN A 33 -3.75 2.28 18.74
C GLN A 33 -3.36 0.83 18.44
N VAL A 34 -2.23 0.65 17.75
CA VAL A 34 -1.59 -0.66 17.62
C VAL A 34 -0.43 -0.70 18.59
N PHE A 35 -0.55 -1.51 19.64
CA PHE A 35 0.53 -1.70 20.61
C PHE A 35 1.74 -2.34 19.92
N HIS A 36 2.91 -1.75 20.12
CA HIS A 36 4.19 -2.36 19.82
C HIS A 36 5.22 -1.90 20.83
N ASP A 37 6.16 -2.78 21.15
CA ASP A 37 7.28 -2.42 22.01
C ASP A 37 8.30 -1.59 21.21
N LYS A 38 8.55 -0.36 21.67
CA LYS A 38 9.53 0.55 21.07
C LYS A 38 10.94 -0.03 21.06
N SER A 39 11.27 -0.90 22.02
CA SER A 39 12.57 -1.57 22.08
C SER A 39 12.86 -2.39 20.80
N ASN A 40 11.80 -2.88 20.14
CA ASN A 40 11.89 -3.71 18.95
C ASN A 40 11.98 -2.90 17.64
N GLU A 41 11.83 -1.58 17.66
CA GLU A 41 11.88 -0.75 16.44
C GLU A 41 13.23 -0.83 15.70
N THR A 42 14.32 -1.13 16.42
CA THR A 42 15.64 -1.41 15.84
C THR A 42 15.63 -2.61 14.87
N THR A 43 14.72 -3.56 15.10
CA THR A 43 14.56 -4.76 14.25
C THR A 43 13.73 -4.51 12.99
N TYR A 44 13.00 -3.39 12.94
CA TYR A 44 12.08 -3.08 11.85
C TYR A 44 12.85 -2.79 10.56
N LYS A 45 12.20 -3.08 9.45
CA LYS A 45 12.78 -2.90 8.11
C LYS A 45 12.57 -1.46 7.66
N HIS A 46 13.65 -0.80 7.26
CA HIS A 46 13.63 0.52 6.64
C HIS A 46 13.03 0.44 5.23
N ILE A 47 12.11 1.35 4.94
CA ILE A 47 11.47 1.49 3.63
C ILE A 47 11.58 2.91 3.09
N LEU A 48 11.69 3.02 1.78
CA LEU A 48 11.81 4.27 1.03
C LEU A 48 10.60 4.48 0.11
N PRO A 49 10.32 5.74 -0.31
CA PRO A 49 9.33 6.01 -1.35
C PRO A 49 9.58 5.20 -2.62
N GLY A 50 8.50 4.70 -3.24
CA GLY A 50 8.53 3.87 -4.44
C GLY A 50 8.76 2.37 -4.18
N GLN A 51 8.93 1.95 -2.93
CA GLN A 51 9.01 0.54 -2.55
C GLN A 51 7.62 -0.06 -2.28
N PHE A 52 7.56 -1.39 -2.34
CA PHE A 52 6.34 -2.16 -2.09
C PHE A 52 6.53 -3.11 -0.93
N ILE A 53 5.43 -3.36 -0.22
CA ILE A 53 5.40 -4.16 1.00
C ILE A 53 4.39 -5.28 0.80
N ILE A 54 4.86 -6.52 0.92
CA ILE A 54 4.02 -7.70 1.11
C ILE A 54 3.75 -7.81 2.61
N HIS A 55 2.50 -7.61 3.00
CA HIS A 55 2.03 -7.59 4.38
C HIS A 55 1.00 -8.69 4.64
N LEU A 56 0.59 -8.85 5.91
CA LEU A 56 -0.31 -9.92 6.38
C LEU A 56 -1.70 -9.95 5.72
N ARG A 57 -2.10 -8.90 5.00
CA ARG A 57 -3.40 -8.79 4.32
C ARG A 57 -3.26 -8.60 2.82
N SER A 58 -2.08 -8.90 2.27
CA SER A 58 -1.83 -8.74 0.85
C SER A 58 -2.64 -9.68 -0.04
N PHE A 59 -3.13 -10.79 0.51
CA PHE A 59 -4.08 -11.68 -0.18
C PHE A 59 -5.46 -11.03 -0.40
N GLN A 60 -5.79 -9.96 0.31
CA GLN A 60 -7.05 -9.21 0.14
C GLN A 60 -6.86 -7.85 -0.52
N GLY A 61 -5.82 -7.11 -0.12
CA GLY A 61 -5.60 -5.73 -0.56
C GLY A 61 -4.48 -5.58 -1.58
N GLY A 62 -3.79 -6.67 -1.93
CA GLY A 62 -2.60 -6.59 -2.76
C GLY A 62 -1.37 -6.08 -2.01
N PHE A 63 -0.39 -5.54 -2.72
CA PHE A 63 0.83 -5.04 -2.10
C PHE A 63 0.75 -3.55 -1.79
N ALA A 64 1.16 -3.17 -0.59
CA ALA A 64 1.15 -1.77 -0.17
C ALA A 64 2.32 -1.03 -0.82
N HIS A 65 2.03 0.05 -1.52
CA HIS A 65 3.04 1.00 -2.04
C HIS A 65 3.38 2.05 -0.98
N SER A 66 4.64 2.46 -0.90
CA SER A 66 5.06 3.53 0.01
C SER A 66 5.33 4.84 -0.71
N ASN A 67 4.67 5.90 -0.26
CA ASN A 67 4.94 7.28 -0.65
C ASN A 67 5.85 8.02 0.35
N ILE A 68 6.17 7.38 1.46
CA ILE A 68 6.88 7.97 2.59
C ILE A 68 8.01 7.05 3.04
N GLU A 69 9.04 7.65 3.62
CA GLU A 69 10.10 6.90 4.31
C GLU A 69 9.64 6.53 5.73
N GLY A 70 10.05 5.36 6.19
CA GLY A 70 9.79 4.93 7.55
C GLY A 70 10.25 3.50 7.81
N ILE A 71 9.74 2.91 8.88
CA ILE A 71 10.06 1.53 9.27
C ILE A 71 8.81 0.66 9.39
N VAL A 72 8.92 -0.61 8.99
CA VAL A 72 7.81 -1.58 9.01
C VAL A 72 8.18 -2.86 9.74
N SER A 73 7.16 -3.60 10.18
CA SER A 73 7.31 -4.86 10.90
C SER A 73 8.32 -5.80 10.23
N PRO A 74 9.19 -6.47 11.01
CA PRO A 74 10.12 -7.48 10.48
C PRO A 74 9.42 -8.62 9.73
N ALA A 75 8.14 -8.87 10.01
CA ALA A 75 7.33 -9.90 9.37
C ALA A 75 6.97 -9.59 7.91
N TYR A 76 7.12 -8.34 7.45
CA TYR A 76 6.76 -7.95 6.09
C TYR A 76 7.93 -8.12 5.12
N THR A 77 7.64 -8.41 3.86
CA THR A 77 8.66 -8.40 2.81
C THR A 77 8.67 -7.05 2.12
N VAL A 78 9.80 -6.36 2.19
CA VAL A 78 10.04 -5.09 1.47
C VAL A 78 10.70 -5.43 0.15
N MET A 79 10.19 -4.85 -0.93
CA MET A 79 10.71 -5.08 -2.27
C MET A 79 10.82 -3.79 -3.09
N GLU A 80 11.78 -3.80 -4.00
CA GLU A 80 12.05 -2.72 -4.92
C GLU A 80 12.41 -3.24 -6.31
N PHE A 81 12.36 -2.38 -7.32
CA PHE A 81 12.84 -2.71 -8.66
C PHE A 81 14.35 -2.89 -8.67
N LYS A 82 14.83 -3.94 -9.36
CA LYS A 82 16.25 -4.07 -9.73
C LYS A 82 16.66 -3.00 -10.74
N ASN A 83 15.75 -2.64 -11.64
CA ASN A 83 15.97 -1.76 -12.78
C ASN A 83 14.98 -0.58 -12.76
N LYS A 84 15.22 0.41 -11.90
CA LYS A 84 14.32 1.56 -11.68
C LYS A 84 14.13 2.41 -12.95
N GLU A 85 15.07 2.34 -13.88
CA GLU A 85 15.04 3.00 -15.19
C GLU A 85 13.92 2.51 -16.11
N PHE A 86 13.44 1.26 -15.96
CA PHE A 86 12.39 0.68 -16.82
C PHE A 86 11.01 0.63 -16.18
N HIS A 87 10.90 0.97 -14.90
CA HIS A 87 9.66 0.82 -14.15
C HIS A 87 9.21 2.14 -13.53
N TYR A 88 7.90 2.36 -13.53
CA TYR A 88 7.24 3.46 -12.84
C TYR A 88 6.38 2.89 -11.71
N ASP A 89 6.72 3.22 -10.47
CA ASP A 89 6.13 2.66 -9.26
C ASP A 89 4.62 2.87 -9.17
N TYR A 90 4.09 4.04 -9.55
CA TYR A 90 2.63 4.25 -9.53
C TYR A 90 1.86 3.36 -10.51
N PHE A 91 2.46 2.96 -11.64
CA PHE A 91 1.84 1.96 -12.52
C PHE A 91 1.71 0.63 -11.78
N TRP A 92 2.79 0.19 -11.13
CA TRP A 92 2.81 -1.05 -10.36
C TRP A 92 1.92 -1.00 -9.12
N LYS A 93 1.73 0.18 -8.50
CA LYS A 93 0.73 0.40 -7.45
C LYS A 93 -0.65 -0.03 -7.94
N TYR A 94 -1.08 0.43 -9.12
CA TYR A 94 -2.39 0.05 -9.68
C TYR A 94 -2.46 -1.42 -10.08
N ILE A 95 -1.38 -1.99 -10.63
CA ILE A 95 -1.34 -3.42 -10.92
C ILE A 95 -1.49 -4.23 -9.63
N PHE A 96 -0.72 -3.91 -8.59
CA PHE A 96 -0.67 -4.68 -7.35
C PHE A 96 -1.88 -4.50 -6.43
N THR A 97 -2.73 -3.50 -6.65
CA THR A 97 -4.02 -3.37 -5.95
C THR A 97 -5.20 -3.79 -6.82
N SER A 98 -4.98 -4.19 -8.07
CA SER A 98 -6.06 -4.61 -8.97
C SER A 98 -6.68 -5.94 -8.55
N LYS A 99 -8.00 -6.07 -8.74
CA LYS A 99 -8.73 -7.32 -8.50
C LYS A 99 -8.14 -8.50 -9.27
N GLY A 100 -7.70 -8.26 -10.51
CA GLY A 100 -7.08 -9.29 -11.34
C GLY A 100 -5.77 -9.81 -10.76
N PHE A 101 -4.93 -8.91 -10.23
CA PHE A 101 -3.71 -9.31 -9.54
C PHE A 101 -4.00 -10.04 -8.23
N ILE A 102 -4.90 -9.52 -7.40
CA ILE A 102 -5.28 -10.14 -6.12
C ILE A 102 -5.83 -11.55 -6.35
N LYS A 103 -6.68 -11.75 -7.36
CA LYS A 103 -7.16 -13.08 -7.74
C LYS A 103 -6.04 -14.02 -8.20
N ARG A 104 -5.00 -13.50 -8.86
CA ARG A 104 -3.82 -14.31 -9.23
C ARG A 104 -2.97 -14.65 -8.00
N LEU A 105 -2.92 -13.78 -6.99
CA LEU A 105 -2.27 -14.09 -5.72
C LEU A 105 -2.96 -15.28 -5.01
N GLU A 106 -4.29 -15.40 -5.09
CA GLU A 106 -5.03 -16.55 -4.55
C GLU A 106 -4.55 -17.89 -5.13
N LEU A 107 -4.12 -17.92 -6.40
CA LEU A 107 -3.65 -19.13 -7.06
C LEU A 107 -2.27 -19.60 -6.57
N ILE A 108 -1.41 -18.66 -6.17
CA ILE A 108 -0.08 -18.95 -5.62
C ILE A 108 -0.08 -19.00 -4.09
N THR A 109 -1.25 -18.89 -3.45
CA THR A 109 -1.42 -19.04 -2.00
C THR A 109 -2.12 -20.35 -1.66
N TYR A 110 -1.95 -21.38 -2.49
CA TYR A 110 -2.75 -22.61 -2.41
C TYR A 110 -2.44 -23.45 -1.16
N GLY A 111 -3.51 -23.77 -0.43
CA GLY A 111 -3.50 -24.57 0.79
C GLY A 111 -3.25 -23.73 2.05
N ILE A 112 -4.02 -24.01 3.12
CA ILE A 112 -3.81 -23.57 4.51
C ILE A 112 -4.71 -22.40 4.95
N ARG A 113 -5.80 -22.77 5.66
CA ARG A 113 -6.43 -21.94 6.70
C ARG A 113 -5.33 -21.54 7.70
N ASP A 114 -5.17 -20.26 7.98
CA ASP A 114 -4.27 -19.71 9.01
C ASP A 114 -2.75 -19.64 8.67
N GLY A 115 -2.36 -18.55 8.00
CA GLY A 115 -1.18 -17.81 8.49
C GLY A 115 0.15 -17.86 7.73
N ARG A 116 0.19 -18.17 6.42
CA ARG A 116 1.41 -17.94 5.63
C ARG A 116 1.35 -16.67 4.78
N THR A 117 2.45 -15.93 4.81
CA THR A 117 2.78 -14.76 3.98
C THR A 117 3.00 -15.17 2.52
N ILE A 118 2.56 -14.33 1.57
CA ILE A 118 2.84 -14.51 0.14
C ILE A 118 4.36 -14.63 -0.07
N SER A 119 4.80 -15.73 -0.68
CA SER A 119 6.22 -15.94 -0.98
C SER A 119 6.67 -14.96 -2.05
N PHE A 120 7.77 -14.27 -1.78
CA PHE A 120 8.38 -13.39 -2.78
C PHE A 120 8.88 -14.19 -3.99
N ASP A 121 9.35 -15.43 -3.78
CA ASP A 121 9.85 -16.26 -4.86
C ASP A 121 8.73 -16.69 -5.80
N GLU A 122 7.56 -17.09 -5.28
CA GLU A 122 6.39 -17.42 -6.11
C GLU A 122 5.87 -16.18 -6.86
N PHE A 123 5.81 -15.04 -6.18
CA PHE A 123 5.46 -13.77 -6.83
C PHE A 123 6.43 -13.42 -7.97
N LYS A 124 7.73 -13.63 -7.77
CA LYS A 124 8.78 -13.30 -8.74
C LYS A 124 8.66 -14.11 -10.03
N GLU A 125 8.09 -15.31 -9.97
CA GLU A 125 7.82 -16.16 -11.14
C GLU A 125 6.51 -15.78 -11.87
N MET A 126 5.72 -14.85 -11.33
CA MET A 126 4.52 -14.36 -12.01
C MET A 126 4.88 -13.56 -13.26
N ASN A 127 4.28 -13.93 -14.39
CA ASN A 127 4.41 -13.18 -15.64
C ASN A 127 3.55 -11.91 -15.62
N PHE A 128 4.09 -10.84 -16.19
CA PHE A 128 3.41 -9.57 -16.38
C PHE A 128 3.67 -9.05 -17.79
N PHE A 129 2.63 -8.48 -18.42
CA PHE A 129 2.82 -7.66 -19.60
C PHE A 129 3.24 -6.25 -19.14
N ILE A 130 4.43 -5.81 -19.55
CA ILE A 130 5.03 -4.57 -19.07
C ILE A 130 5.22 -3.65 -20.26
N PRO A 131 4.44 -2.55 -20.37
CA PRO A 131 4.64 -1.59 -21.44
C PRO A 131 5.89 -0.73 -21.16
N SER A 132 6.27 0.13 -22.11
CA SER A 132 7.39 1.05 -21.92
C SER A 132 7.17 1.94 -20.69
N LYS A 133 8.25 2.42 -20.06
CA LYS A 133 8.13 3.29 -18.87
C LYS A 133 7.31 4.56 -19.15
N LEU A 134 7.42 5.12 -20.36
CA LEU A 134 6.61 6.26 -20.77
C LEU A 134 5.12 5.93 -20.77
N GLU A 135 4.75 4.76 -21.25
CA GLU A 135 3.37 4.29 -21.25
C GLU A 135 2.87 3.99 -19.83
N GLN A 136 3.71 3.37 -19.00
CA GLN A 136 3.43 3.17 -17.56
C GLN A 136 3.11 4.52 -16.88
N GLN A 137 3.87 5.57 -17.17
CA GLN A 137 3.64 6.93 -16.64
C GLN A 137 2.29 7.51 -17.10
N LYS A 138 1.93 7.36 -18.37
CA LYS A 138 0.64 7.83 -18.90
C LYS A 138 -0.54 7.13 -18.24
N ILE A 139 -0.49 5.80 -18.16
CA ILE A 139 -1.52 4.97 -17.52
C ILE A 139 -1.66 5.35 -16.05
N ALA A 140 -0.55 5.40 -15.31
CA ALA A 140 -0.56 5.74 -13.90
C ALA A 140 -1.07 7.17 -13.66
N SER A 141 -0.67 8.15 -14.48
CA SER A 141 -1.13 9.54 -14.36
C SER A 141 -2.64 9.66 -14.55
N TYR A 142 -3.20 8.88 -15.49
CA TYR A 142 -4.65 8.83 -15.70
C TYR A 142 -5.39 8.35 -14.44
N PHE A 143 -4.97 7.21 -13.87
CA PHE A 143 -5.59 6.69 -12.65
C PHE A 143 -5.36 7.59 -11.42
N CYS A 144 -4.18 8.21 -11.29
CA CYS A 144 -3.92 9.18 -10.23
C CYS A 144 -4.87 10.38 -10.32
N ASN A 145 -5.18 10.85 -11.53
CA ASN A 145 -6.15 11.92 -11.73
C ASN A 145 -7.56 11.48 -11.29
N LEU A 146 -7.99 10.28 -11.68
CA LEU A 146 -9.27 9.72 -11.25
C LEU A 146 -9.36 9.61 -9.72
N ASP A 147 -8.33 9.09 -9.05
CA ASP A 147 -8.30 8.98 -7.59
C ASP A 147 -8.41 10.36 -6.92
N LYS A 148 -7.71 11.37 -7.46
CA LYS A 148 -7.81 12.75 -6.99
C LYS A 148 -9.23 13.31 -7.14
N GLN A 149 -9.87 13.06 -8.28
CA GLN A 149 -11.25 13.48 -8.52
C GLN A 149 -12.21 12.78 -7.55
N ILE A 150 -12.10 11.47 -7.35
CA ILE A 150 -12.91 10.71 -6.40
C ILE A 150 -12.72 11.25 -4.98
N SER A 151 -11.49 11.53 -4.56
CA SER A 151 -11.19 12.10 -3.24
C SER A 151 -11.87 13.45 -3.05
N LEU A 152 -11.81 14.34 -4.05
CA LEU A 152 -12.44 15.66 -3.99
C LEU A 152 -13.97 15.56 -3.91
N GLN A 153 -14.58 14.66 -4.69
CA GLN A 153 -16.03 14.45 -4.65
C GLN A 153 -16.48 13.83 -3.32
N THR A 154 -15.68 12.91 -2.76
CA THR A 154 -15.95 12.31 -1.44
C THR A 154 -15.92 13.38 -0.34
N GLN A 155 -14.92 14.26 -0.35
CA GLN A 155 -14.83 15.37 0.60
C GLN A 155 -16.03 16.32 0.48
N ARG A 156 -16.45 16.64 -0.76
CA ARG A 156 -17.63 17.47 -1.02
C ARG A 156 -18.90 16.82 -0.49
N LEU A 157 -19.08 15.51 -0.72
CA LEU A 157 -20.22 14.75 -0.23
C LEU A 157 -20.31 14.79 1.29
N GLU A 158 -19.22 14.53 2.00
CA GLU A 158 -19.19 14.57 3.47
C GLU A 158 -19.51 15.96 4.03
N LYS A 159 -18.99 17.02 3.40
CA LYS A 159 -19.35 18.40 3.77
C LYS A 159 -20.85 18.68 3.59
N LEU A 160 -21.45 18.22 2.48
CA LEU A 160 -22.88 18.39 2.24
C LEU A 160 -23.74 17.61 3.23
N LYS A 161 -23.31 16.40 3.64
CA LYS A 161 -23.98 15.62 4.69
C LYS A 161 -23.97 16.36 6.03
N GLN A 162 -22.82 16.94 6.42
CA GLN A 162 -22.69 17.72 7.65
C GLN A 162 -23.58 18.98 7.63
N ILE A 163 -23.61 19.71 6.51
CA ILE A 163 -24.49 20.89 6.34
C ILE A 163 -25.95 20.47 6.47
N LYS A 164 -26.35 19.39 5.77
CA LYS A 164 -27.72 18.86 5.86
C LYS A 164 -28.12 18.52 7.30
N ALA A 165 -27.24 17.83 8.04
CA ALA A 165 -27.49 17.49 9.44
C ALA A 165 -27.67 18.75 10.30
N ALA A 166 -26.74 19.71 10.21
CA ALA A 166 -26.82 20.96 10.96
C ALA A 166 -28.05 21.81 10.61
N CYS A 167 -28.49 21.81 9.34
CA CYS A 167 -29.72 22.47 8.94
C CYS A 167 -30.95 21.80 9.55
N LEU A 168 -31.03 20.46 9.52
CA LEU A 168 -32.14 19.72 10.11
C LEU A 168 -32.23 19.92 11.63
N ASP A 169 -31.09 19.90 12.33
CA ASP A 169 -31.04 20.15 13.77
C ASP A 169 -31.58 21.56 14.12
N LYS A 170 -31.36 22.54 13.26
CA LYS A 170 -31.86 23.92 13.43
C LYS A 170 -33.31 24.13 13.01
N MET A 171 -33.94 23.19 12.30
CA MET A 171 -35.32 23.33 11.82
C MET A 171 -36.37 22.97 12.88
N PHE A 172 -35.99 22.19 13.91
CA PHE A 172 -36.91 21.67 14.93
C PHE A 172 -36.60 22.21 16.34
N VAL A 173 -35.93 23.37 16.41
CA VAL A 173 -35.66 24.16 17.63
C VAL A 173 -36.41 25.48 17.55
#